data_AF-A0A6S9Z213-F1
#
_entry.id   AF-A0A6S9Z213-F1
#
_cell.length_a   1.000
_cell.length_b   1.000
_cell.length_c   1.000
_cell.angle_alpha   90.00
_cell.angle_beta   90.00
_cell.angle_gamma   90.00
#
_symmetry.space_group_name_H-M   'P 1'
#
loop_
_entity.id
_entity.type
_entity.pdbx_description
1 polymer ?
#
loop_
_entity_poly.entity_id
_entity_poly.type
_entity_poly.pdbx_seq_one_letter_code
_entity_poly.pdbx_strand_id
1 'polypeptide(L)'
;MRVPFSEINGEAWTEMSNLTAGMDMPVVLDLKLGTQTWTPGCSEEKRKYHEAKAKASTSLKLGVRVTGGTIRNGFGEELESIGYKKKKEVRSEAELRDCLGRYLCSDVMRREFLEKMRALHAWFSTQSDFHFFGTSVLLAFDGSVECPSELRVGLIDFPHVQEVNTPDESCKAGAATLLRVAADVVQASSK
;
A
#
# COMPACT_ATOMS: atom_id res chain seq x y z
N MET A 1 -1.88 -7.71 21.33
CA MET A 1 -0.66 -8.48 20.93
C MET A 1 0.59 -7.72 21.40
N ARG A 2 1.52 -8.31 22.19
CA ARG A 2 2.80 -7.64 22.51
C ARG A 2 3.82 -8.01 21.44
N VAL A 3 4.26 -7.03 20.66
CA VAL A 3 5.34 -7.22 19.69
C VAL A 3 6.66 -7.29 20.47
N PRO A 4 7.52 -8.30 20.26
CA PRO A 4 8.83 -8.35 20.89
C PRO A 4 9.62 -7.08 20.54
N PHE A 5 10.26 -6.48 21.54
CA PHE A 5 11.15 -5.34 21.33
C PHE A 5 12.50 -5.59 22.01
N SER A 6 13.55 -5.05 21.41
CA SER A 6 14.90 -4.97 21.94
C SER A 6 15.20 -3.55 22.39
N GLU A 7 15.86 -3.37 23.53
CA GLU A 7 16.38 -2.05 23.93
C GLU A 7 17.81 -1.87 23.42
N ILE A 8 18.05 -0.81 22.64
CA ILE A 8 19.38 -0.45 22.12
C ILE A 8 19.59 1.03 22.43
N ASN A 9 20.65 1.35 23.19
CA ASN A 9 20.97 2.72 23.62
C ASN A 9 19.82 3.47 24.36
N GLY A 10 18.97 2.75 25.08
CA GLY A 10 17.83 3.33 25.80
C GLY A 10 16.59 3.60 24.94
N GLU A 11 16.61 3.17 23.67
CA GLU A 11 15.46 3.22 22.76
C GLU A 11 14.90 1.81 22.54
N ALA A 12 13.58 1.70 22.49
CA ALA A 12 12.90 0.44 22.19
C ALA A 12 12.77 0.25 20.68
N TRP A 13 13.22 -0.90 20.18
CA TRP A 13 13.22 -1.28 18.77
C TRP A 13 12.43 -2.55 18.54
N THR A 14 11.63 -2.60 17.48
CA THR A 14 10.98 -3.84 17.04
C THR A 14 11.80 -4.46 15.92
N GLU A 15 12.25 -5.70 16.10
CA GLU A 15 12.88 -6.47 15.03
C GLU A 15 11.81 -6.97 14.05
N MET A 16 12.02 -6.72 12.76
CA MET A 16 11.10 -7.12 11.70
C MET A 16 11.86 -7.72 10.53
N SER A 17 11.19 -8.60 9.78
CA SER A 17 11.71 -9.09 8.51
C SER A 17 11.90 -7.94 7.53
N ASN A 18 13.05 -7.89 6.84
CA ASN A 18 13.30 -6.92 5.78
C ASN A 18 12.69 -7.41 4.45
N LEU A 19 11.65 -6.71 3.96
CA LEU A 19 10.96 -7.06 2.72
C LEU A 19 11.88 -7.05 1.49
N THR A 20 12.90 -6.19 1.47
CA THR A 20 13.82 -6.04 0.33
C THR A 20 15.12 -6.82 0.50
N ALA A 21 15.22 -7.68 1.52
CA ALA A 21 16.44 -8.46 1.77
C ALA A 21 16.85 -9.27 0.53
N GLY A 22 18.12 -9.15 0.14
CA GLY A 22 18.69 -9.87 -1.00
C GLY A 22 18.31 -9.34 -2.38
N MET A 23 17.64 -8.18 -2.48
CA MET A 23 17.45 -7.49 -3.76
C MET A 23 18.67 -6.59 -4.06
N ASP A 24 19.18 -6.65 -5.28
CA ASP A 24 20.29 -5.79 -5.72
C ASP A 24 19.81 -4.36 -6.01
N MET A 25 18.64 -4.23 -6.63
CA MET A 25 18.02 -2.92 -6.90
C MET A 25 16.54 -2.94 -6.49
N PRO A 26 16.21 -2.74 -5.19
CA PRO A 26 14.84 -2.79 -4.73
C PRO A 26 13.99 -1.64 -5.31
N VAL A 27 12.93 -2.00 -6.03
CA VAL A 27 11.93 -1.07 -6.57
C VAL A 27 10.66 -1.17 -5.73
N VAL A 28 10.36 -0.12 -4.97
CA VAL A 28 9.30 -0.13 -3.95
C VAL A 28 8.11 0.77 -4.31
N LEU A 29 6.92 0.36 -3.91
CA LEU A 29 5.70 1.17 -3.99
C LEU A 29 4.90 1.04 -2.69
N ASP A 30 4.56 2.18 -2.10
CA ASP A 30 3.80 2.26 -0.85
C ASP A 30 2.37 2.78 -1.14
N LEU A 31 1.39 1.94 -0.78
CA LEU A 31 -0.04 2.21 -0.94
C LEU A 31 -0.67 2.33 0.44
N LYS A 32 -0.93 3.57 0.88
CA LYS A 32 -1.64 3.82 2.14
C LYS A 32 -3.09 3.37 2.01
N LEU A 33 -3.53 2.52 2.93
CA LEU A 33 -4.85 1.92 2.95
C LEU A 33 -5.79 2.66 3.93
N GLY A 34 -7.07 2.68 3.60
CA GLY A 34 -8.13 3.29 4.40
C GLY A 34 -8.67 4.60 3.83
N THR A 35 -9.98 4.77 3.94
CA THR A 35 -10.69 6.06 3.76
C THR A 35 -10.42 7.03 4.91
N GLN A 36 -10.03 6.52 6.08
CA GLN A 36 -9.70 7.27 7.28
C GLN A 36 -8.28 6.91 7.71
N THR A 37 -7.44 7.93 7.95
CA THR A 37 -6.04 7.71 8.38
C THR A 37 -5.70 8.41 9.71
N TRP A 38 -6.71 8.96 10.38
CA TRP A 38 -6.61 9.47 11.73
C TRP A 38 -7.33 8.54 12.68
N THR A 39 -6.78 8.36 13.87
CA THR A 39 -7.36 7.51 14.90
C THR A 39 -8.49 8.25 15.63
N PRO A 40 -9.60 7.58 15.99
CA PRO A 40 -10.60 8.13 16.91
C PRO A 40 -9.94 8.61 18.21
N GLY A 41 -10.24 9.86 18.61
CA GLY A 41 -9.67 10.46 19.82
C GLY A 41 -8.30 11.13 19.67
N CYS A 42 -7.72 11.21 18.46
CA CYS A 42 -6.55 12.06 18.24
C CYS A 42 -6.90 13.56 18.38
N SER A 43 -5.87 14.42 18.56
CA SER A 43 -6.08 15.86 18.66
C SER A 43 -6.75 16.44 17.41
N GLU A 44 -7.50 17.52 17.58
CA GLU A 44 -8.18 18.18 16.47
C GLU A 44 -7.21 18.61 15.35
N GLU A 45 -6.01 19.06 15.73
CA GLU A 45 -4.94 19.40 14.79
C GLU A 45 -4.49 18.19 13.94
N LYS A 46 -4.22 17.05 14.58
CA LYS A 46 -3.86 15.80 13.88
C LYS A 46 -5.00 15.36 12.96
N ARG A 47 -6.24 15.38 13.46
CA ARG A 47 -7.42 15.05 12.67
C ARG A 47 -7.52 15.92 11.41
N LYS A 48 -7.49 17.25 11.55
CA LYS A 48 -7.56 18.20 10.42
C LYS A 48 -6.44 17.98 9.41
N TYR A 49 -5.21 17.73 9.88
CA TYR A 49 -4.07 17.44 9.01
C TYR A 49 -4.29 16.19 8.15
N HIS A 50 -4.75 15.09 8.76
CA HIS A 50 -5.01 13.84 8.04
C HIS A 50 -6.24 13.92 7.14
N GLU A 51 -7.31 14.60 7.57
CA GLU A 51 -8.50 14.87 6.76
C GLU A 51 -8.16 15.69 5.51
N ALA A 52 -7.38 16.76 5.65
CA ALA A 52 -6.92 17.57 4.52
C ALA A 52 -6.12 16.74 3.51
N LYS A 53 -5.22 15.87 4.00
CA LYS A 53 -4.45 14.95 3.14
C LYS A 53 -5.34 13.92 2.45
N ALA A 54 -6.33 13.38 3.16
CA ALA A 54 -7.27 12.42 2.58
C ALA A 54 -8.14 13.06 1.50
N LYS A 55 -8.53 14.34 1.68
CA LYS A 55 -9.30 15.14 0.71
C LYS A 55 -8.50 15.53 -0.53
N ALA A 56 -7.21 15.83 -0.35
CA ALA A 56 -6.31 16.20 -1.45
C ALA A 56 -5.80 14.99 -2.26
N SER A 57 -6.13 13.76 -1.84
CA SER A 57 -5.67 12.52 -2.47
C SER A 57 -6.84 11.60 -2.82
N THR A 58 -6.53 10.38 -3.23
CA THR A 58 -7.52 9.35 -3.51
C THR A 58 -8.05 8.63 -2.27
N SER A 59 -7.52 8.88 -1.05
CA SER A 59 -7.93 8.12 0.14
C SER A 59 -9.42 8.20 0.44
N LEU A 60 -10.04 9.39 0.47
CA LEU A 60 -11.47 9.49 0.76
C LEU A 60 -12.34 8.77 -0.29
N LYS A 61 -11.94 8.83 -1.56
CA LYS A 61 -12.75 8.33 -2.68
C LYS A 61 -12.54 6.84 -2.95
N LEU A 62 -11.31 6.37 -2.82
CA LEU A 62 -10.87 5.04 -3.23
C LEU A 62 -10.46 4.15 -2.05
N GLY A 63 -10.33 4.71 -0.84
CA GLY A 63 -9.78 3.98 0.31
C GLY A 63 -8.30 3.62 0.16
N VAL A 64 -7.61 4.17 -0.85
CA VAL A 64 -6.18 3.93 -1.09
C VAL A 64 -5.54 5.14 -1.73
N ARG A 65 -4.26 5.40 -1.43
CA ARG A 65 -3.43 6.40 -2.13
C ARG A 65 -1.99 5.94 -2.25
N VAL A 66 -1.33 6.36 -3.33
CA VAL A 66 0.11 6.21 -3.50
C VAL A 66 0.82 7.26 -2.63
N THR A 67 1.50 6.83 -1.57
CA THR A 67 2.28 7.74 -0.70
C THR A 67 3.64 8.04 -1.28
N GLY A 68 4.26 7.04 -1.89
CA GLY A 68 5.58 7.14 -2.48
C GLY A 68 5.97 5.84 -3.17
N GLY A 69 6.92 5.93 -4.09
CA GLY A 69 7.52 4.76 -4.70
C GLY A 69 8.30 5.12 -5.94
N THR A 70 8.74 4.08 -6.63
CA THR A 70 9.42 4.17 -7.92
C THR A 70 8.71 3.24 -8.90
N ILE A 71 8.35 3.77 -10.08
CA ILE A 71 7.63 3.05 -11.13
C ILE A 71 8.34 3.26 -12.47
N ARG A 72 8.08 2.42 -13.48
CA ARG A 72 8.55 2.73 -14.84
C ARG A 72 7.84 3.97 -15.39
N ASN A 73 8.56 4.81 -16.12
CA ASN A 73 8.00 5.96 -16.83
C ASN A 73 6.99 5.48 -17.90
N GLY A 74 6.24 6.42 -18.48
CA GLY A 74 5.23 6.10 -19.51
C GLY A 74 5.78 5.46 -20.80
N PHE A 75 7.11 5.48 -20.99
CA PHE A 75 7.80 4.90 -22.13
C PHE A 75 8.43 3.53 -21.82
N GLY A 76 8.42 3.10 -20.55
CA GLY A 76 8.96 1.81 -20.10
C GLY A 76 10.48 1.76 -19.96
N GLU A 77 11.19 2.87 -20.20
CA GLU A 77 12.65 2.91 -20.36
C GLU A 77 13.39 3.24 -19.06
N GLU A 78 12.83 4.13 -18.22
CA GLU A 78 13.47 4.61 -17.00
C GLU A 78 12.55 4.50 -15.78
N LEU A 79 13.16 4.37 -14.60
CA LEU A 79 12.47 4.44 -13.33
C LEU A 79 12.24 5.91 -12.93
N GLU A 80 11.01 6.24 -12.55
CA GLU A 80 10.65 7.54 -11.99
C GLU A 80 10.07 7.42 -10.58
N SER A 81 10.43 8.36 -9.70
CA SER A 81 9.79 8.45 -8.39
C SER A 81 8.38 9.03 -8.51
N ILE A 82 7.43 8.47 -7.77
CA ILE A 82 6.04 8.91 -7.66
C ILE A 82 5.68 9.24 -6.20
N GLY A 83 4.56 9.94 -6.00
CA GLY A 83 3.95 10.18 -4.70
C GLY A 83 4.01 11.61 -4.21
N TYR A 84 3.40 11.84 -3.05
CA TYR A 84 3.18 13.16 -2.46
C TYR A 84 4.45 14.01 -2.37
N LYS A 85 5.55 13.43 -1.84
CA LYS A 85 6.84 14.13 -1.67
C LYS A 85 7.47 14.57 -2.98
N LYS A 86 7.08 13.95 -4.11
CA LYS A 86 7.60 14.25 -5.45
C LYS A 86 6.63 15.10 -6.28
N LYS A 87 5.50 15.54 -5.70
CA LYS A 87 4.42 16.28 -6.39
C LYS A 87 3.84 15.54 -7.61
N LYS A 88 4.06 14.23 -7.70
CA LYS A 88 3.52 13.33 -8.72
C LYS A 88 2.46 12.44 -8.06
N GLU A 89 1.36 13.07 -7.66
CA GLU A 89 0.27 12.38 -6.97
C GLU A 89 -0.62 11.65 -7.97
N VAL A 90 -1.02 10.43 -7.60
CA VAL A 90 -2.15 9.75 -8.23
C VAL A 90 -3.43 10.33 -7.65
N ARG A 91 -4.32 10.84 -8.51
CA ARG A 91 -5.54 11.58 -8.13
C ARG A 91 -6.84 10.95 -8.57
N SER A 92 -6.77 9.91 -9.39
CA SER A 92 -7.92 9.17 -9.87
C SER A 92 -7.65 7.67 -9.86
N GLU A 93 -8.71 6.88 -9.98
CA GLU A 93 -8.58 5.44 -10.10
C GLU A 93 -7.96 5.02 -11.44
N ALA A 94 -8.22 5.77 -12.51
CA ALA A 94 -7.56 5.55 -13.80
C ALA A 94 -6.05 5.75 -13.69
N GLU A 95 -5.60 6.79 -12.99
CA GLU A 95 -4.18 7.01 -12.68
C GLU A 95 -3.61 5.95 -11.73
N LEU A 96 -4.42 5.42 -10.80
CA LEU A 96 -3.99 4.31 -9.94
C LEU A 96 -3.79 3.03 -10.75
N ARG A 97 -4.70 2.75 -11.69
CA ARG A 97 -4.60 1.63 -12.63
C ARG A 97 -3.37 1.78 -13.51
N ASP A 98 -3.12 2.96 -14.06
CA ASP A 98 -1.91 3.27 -14.83
C ASP A 98 -0.63 3.07 -13.99
N CYS A 99 -0.59 3.64 -12.78
CA CYS A 99 0.52 3.49 -11.85
C CYS A 99 0.84 2.02 -11.56
N LEU A 100 -0.17 1.22 -11.19
CA LEU A 100 0.00 -0.21 -10.93
C LEU A 100 0.36 -0.98 -12.20
N GLY A 101 -0.20 -0.61 -13.34
CA GLY A 101 0.16 -1.18 -14.64
C GLY A 101 1.61 -0.92 -15.02
N ARG A 102 2.18 0.24 -14.67
CA ARG A 102 3.59 0.56 -14.92
C ARG A 102 4.53 -0.05 -13.88
N TYR A 103 4.06 -0.24 -12.64
CA TYR A 103 4.84 -0.90 -11.60
C TYR A 103 4.93 -2.43 -11.79
N LEU A 104 3.80 -3.07 -12.10
CA LEU A 104 3.70 -4.52 -12.28
C LEU A 104 4.16 -4.93 -13.70
N CYS A 105 5.47 -5.01 -13.86
CA CYS A 105 6.11 -5.13 -15.18
C CYS A 105 6.01 -6.50 -15.87
N SER A 106 5.48 -7.54 -15.20
CA SER A 106 5.25 -8.85 -15.81
C SER A 106 3.86 -9.41 -15.47
N ASP A 107 3.34 -10.29 -16.34
CA ASP A 107 2.05 -10.95 -16.10
C ASP A 107 2.08 -11.84 -14.84
N VAL A 108 3.24 -12.37 -14.50
CA VAL A 108 3.43 -13.16 -13.27
C VAL A 108 3.21 -12.26 -12.06
N MET A 109 3.84 -11.08 -12.00
CA MET A 109 3.63 -10.11 -10.92
C MET A 109 2.19 -9.61 -10.85
N ARG A 110 1.53 -9.39 -11.99
CA ARG A 110 0.12 -8.95 -12.01
C ARG A 110 -0.81 -9.99 -11.40
N ARG A 111 -0.64 -11.26 -11.76
CA ARG A 111 -1.39 -12.38 -11.19
C ARG A 111 -1.08 -12.57 -9.71
N GLU A 112 0.20 -12.49 -9.33
CA GLU A 112 0.61 -12.58 -7.93
C GLU A 112 0.01 -11.44 -7.08
N PHE A 113 0.02 -10.21 -7.58
CA PHE A 113 -0.61 -9.07 -6.92
C PHE A 113 -2.12 -9.28 -6.73
N LEU A 114 -2.81 -9.73 -7.78
CA LEU A 114 -4.25 -10.01 -7.74
C LEU A 114 -4.59 -11.02 -6.63
N GLU A 115 -3.86 -12.13 -6.54
CA GLU A 115 -4.11 -13.16 -5.53
C GLU A 115 -3.83 -12.64 -4.10
N LYS A 116 -2.78 -11.84 -3.91
CA LYS A 116 -2.53 -11.21 -2.60
C LYS A 116 -3.61 -10.18 -2.24
N MET A 117 -4.15 -9.43 -3.21
CA MET A 117 -5.26 -8.51 -2.97
C MET A 117 -6.58 -9.24 -2.69
N ARG A 118 -6.83 -10.43 -3.28
CA ARG A 118 -7.95 -11.30 -2.89
C ARG A 118 -7.84 -11.71 -1.43
N ALA A 119 -6.66 -12.18 -1.00
CA ALA A 119 -6.42 -12.58 0.38
C ALA A 119 -6.58 -11.41 1.36
N LEU A 120 -6.02 -10.25 1.03
CA LEU A 120 -6.15 -9.03 1.84
C LEU A 120 -7.61 -8.60 2.00
N HIS A 121 -8.36 -8.54 0.90
CA HIS A 121 -9.77 -8.18 0.93
C HIS A 121 -10.61 -9.20 1.72
N ALA A 122 -10.35 -10.50 1.54
CA ALA A 122 -11.03 -11.55 2.30
C ALA A 122 -10.76 -11.43 3.81
N TRP A 123 -9.52 -11.14 4.20
CA TRP A 123 -9.15 -10.93 5.61
C TRP A 123 -9.88 -9.72 6.21
N PHE A 124 -9.85 -8.55 5.55
CA PHE A 124 -10.59 -7.37 6.01
C PHE A 124 -12.11 -7.53 5.97
N SER A 125 -12.63 -8.45 5.16
CA SER A 125 -14.07 -8.75 5.09
C SER A 125 -14.56 -9.66 6.22
N THR A 126 -13.64 -10.36 6.90
CA THR A 126 -13.97 -11.37 7.92
C THR A 126 -13.52 -10.98 9.31
N GLN A 127 -12.38 -10.29 9.44
CA GLN A 127 -11.89 -9.81 10.72
C GLN A 127 -12.75 -8.64 11.26
N SER A 128 -12.94 -8.60 12.58
CA SER A 128 -13.61 -7.51 13.29
C SER A 128 -12.87 -7.04 14.53
N ASP A 129 -11.68 -7.58 14.77
CA ASP A 129 -10.94 -7.42 16.01
C ASP A 129 -10.08 -6.15 16.00
N PHE A 130 -9.76 -5.64 14.81
CA PHE A 130 -8.81 -4.54 14.65
C PHE A 130 -9.28 -3.50 13.63
N HIS A 131 -9.13 -2.24 13.99
CA HIS A 131 -9.14 -1.12 13.03
C HIS A 131 -7.73 -0.59 12.82
N PHE A 132 -7.36 -0.38 11.57
CA PHE A 132 -6.03 0.08 11.17
C PHE A 132 -6.10 1.50 10.63
N PHE A 133 -5.34 2.42 11.22
CA PHE A 133 -5.32 3.81 10.79
C PHE A 133 -3.98 4.18 10.19
N GLY A 134 -3.97 4.44 8.88
CA GLY A 134 -2.75 4.84 8.19
C GLY A 134 -1.73 3.71 7.99
N THR A 135 -2.19 2.46 7.98
CA THR A 135 -1.43 1.30 7.49
C THR A 135 -1.19 1.39 5.99
N SER A 136 -0.26 0.59 5.49
CA SER A 136 0.18 0.60 4.10
C SER A 136 0.36 -0.81 3.55
N VAL A 137 -0.02 -1.03 2.30
CA VAL A 137 0.43 -2.18 1.50
C VAL A 137 1.73 -1.76 0.82
N LEU A 138 2.85 -2.36 1.22
CA LEU A 138 4.16 -2.14 0.62
C LEU A 138 4.44 -3.24 -0.41
N LEU A 139 4.82 -2.82 -1.61
CA LEU A 139 5.24 -3.69 -2.70
C LEU A 139 6.74 -3.53 -2.93
N ALA A 140 7.40 -4.64 -3.28
CA ALA A 140 8.80 -4.64 -3.67
C ALA A 140 9.10 -5.74 -4.70
N PHE A 141 9.95 -5.42 -5.66
CA PHE A 141 10.60 -6.38 -6.54
C PHE A 141 12.04 -5.93 -6.81
N ASP A 142 12.88 -6.83 -7.32
CA ASP A 142 14.24 -6.50 -7.73
C ASP A 142 14.28 -5.98 -9.16
N GLY A 143 14.58 -4.71 -9.34
CA GLY A 143 14.69 -4.05 -10.63
C GLY A 143 15.95 -4.43 -11.42
N SER A 144 16.94 -5.09 -10.80
CA SER A 144 18.12 -5.60 -11.51
C SER A 144 17.79 -6.78 -12.42
N VAL A 145 16.63 -7.42 -12.18
CA VAL A 145 16.12 -8.54 -12.97
C VAL A 145 15.38 -8.00 -14.19
N GLU A 146 15.77 -8.45 -15.39
CA GLU A 146 15.19 -7.98 -16.66
C GLU A 146 13.68 -8.27 -16.76
N CYS A 147 13.26 -9.47 -16.33
CA CYS A 147 11.87 -9.89 -16.27
C CYS A 147 11.53 -10.38 -14.85
N PRO A 148 11.26 -9.46 -13.90
CA PRO A 148 10.96 -9.84 -12.52
C PRO A 148 9.69 -10.69 -12.45
N SER A 149 9.79 -11.82 -11.78
CA SER A 149 8.68 -12.75 -11.55
C SER A 149 8.27 -12.84 -10.08
N GLU A 150 9.11 -12.37 -9.15
CA GLU A 150 8.82 -12.31 -7.73
C GLU A 150 8.29 -10.93 -7.34
N LEU A 151 7.08 -10.88 -6.77
CA LEU A 151 6.53 -9.68 -6.14
C LEU A 151 6.34 -9.91 -4.64
N ARG A 152 7.13 -9.21 -3.82
CA ARG A 152 6.95 -9.19 -2.38
C ARG A 152 5.94 -8.13 -1.99
N VAL A 153 4.96 -8.52 -1.19
CA VAL A 153 3.91 -7.62 -0.68
C VAL A 153 3.76 -7.85 0.82
N GLY A 154 3.75 -6.76 1.58
CA GLY A 154 3.52 -6.80 3.03
C GLY A 154 2.56 -5.70 3.47
N LEU A 155 1.73 -5.99 4.47
CA LEU A 155 1.01 -4.96 5.21
C LEU A 155 1.96 -4.42 6.29
N ILE A 156 2.16 -3.11 6.34
CA ILE A 156 3.11 -2.42 7.22
C ILE A 156 2.46 -1.22 7.91
N ASP A 157 3.23 -0.50 8.72
CA ASP A 157 2.79 0.69 9.46
C ASP A 157 1.62 0.39 10.42
N PHE A 158 1.92 -0.28 11.53
CA PHE A 158 0.97 -0.56 12.60
C PHE A 158 1.03 0.35 13.85
N PRO A 159 1.51 1.62 13.81
CA PRO A 159 1.59 2.43 15.02
C PRO A 159 0.20 2.86 15.55
N HIS A 160 -0.85 2.74 14.74
CA HIS A 160 -2.21 3.17 15.06
C HIS A 160 -3.23 2.07 14.73
N VAL A 161 -3.12 0.96 15.47
CA VAL A 161 -4.10 -0.13 15.44
C VAL A 161 -4.92 -0.09 16.72
N GLN A 162 -6.24 -0.21 16.61
CA GLN A 162 -7.14 -0.27 17.76
C GLN A 162 -7.80 -1.64 17.81
N GLU A 163 -7.75 -2.27 19.00
CA GLU A 163 -8.54 -3.46 19.31
C GLU A 163 -10.01 -3.04 19.51
N VAL A 164 -10.90 -3.58 18.67
CA VAL A 164 -12.34 -3.26 18.63
C VAL A 164 -13.13 -4.55 18.32
N ASN A 165 -14.46 -4.47 18.24
CA ASN A 165 -15.32 -5.62 17.91
C ASN A 165 -16.26 -5.31 16.73
N THR A 166 -15.77 -4.57 15.75
CA THR A 166 -16.53 -4.17 14.56
C THR A 166 -15.65 -4.23 13.31
N PRO A 167 -16.21 -4.51 12.12
CA PRO A 167 -15.43 -4.53 10.88
C PRO A 167 -14.72 -3.21 10.59
N ASP A 168 -13.48 -3.28 10.09
CA ASP A 168 -12.77 -2.11 9.56
C ASP A 168 -13.27 -1.79 8.15
N GLU A 169 -14.40 -1.09 8.06
CA GLU A 169 -14.98 -0.68 6.77
C GLU A 169 -14.05 0.26 5.98
N SER A 170 -13.13 0.95 6.65
CA SER A 170 -12.21 1.88 6.01
C SER A 170 -11.16 1.13 5.18
N CYS A 171 -10.44 0.20 5.81
CA CYS A 171 -9.43 -0.60 5.13
C CYS A 171 -10.07 -1.61 4.17
N LYS A 172 -11.24 -2.17 4.51
CA LYS A 172 -12.02 -3.05 3.63
C LYS A 172 -12.38 -2.36 2.31
N ALA A 173 -12.86 -1.11 2.35
CA ALA A 173 -13.14 -0.35 1.14
C ALA A 173 -11.89 -0.13 0.28
N GLY A 174 -10.75 0.18 0.92
CA GLY A 174 -9.45 0.27 0.25
C GLY A 174 -9.00 -1.03 -0.42
N ALA A 175 -9.13 -2.15 0.31
CA ALA A 175 -8.76 -3.47 -0.19
C ALA A 175 -9.67 -3.89 -1.36
N ALA A 176 -10.96 -3.55 -1.32
CA ALA A 176 -11.91 -3.79 -2.41
C ALA A 176 -11.51 -3.01 -3.67
N THR A 177 -11.13 -1.74 -3.54
CA THR A 177 -10.60 -0.95 -4.67
C THR A 177 -9.33 -1.58 -5.23
N LEU A 178 -8.35 -1.94 -4.38
CA LEU A 178 -7.11 -2.55 -4.86
C LEU A 178 -7.35 -3.86 -5.59
N LEU A 179 -8.24 -4.72 -5.07
CA LEU A 179 -8.63 -5.97 -5.72
C LEU A 179 -9.22 -5.71 -7.12
N ARG A 180 -10.12 -4.74 -7.23
CA ARG A 180 -10.74 -4.39 -8.51
C ARG A 180 -9.73 -3.83 -9.51
N VAL A 181 -8.87 -2.91 -9.08
CA VAL A 181 -7.83 -2.34 -9.96
C VAL A 181 -6.82 -3.42 -10.36
N ALA A 182 -6.44 -4.33 -9.45
CA ALA A 182 -5.58 -5.46 -9.78
C ALA A 182 -6.20 -6.36 -10.87
N ALA A 183 -7.51 -6.64 -10.78
CA ALA A 183 -8.21 -7.41 -11.79
C ALA A 183 -8.21 -6.71 -13.16
N ASP A 184 -8.44 -5.38 -13.19
CA ASP A 184 -8.39 -4.60 -14.43
C ASP A 184 -6.98 -4.61 -15.06
N VAL A 185 -5.93 -4.50 -14.24
CA VAL A 185 -4.53 -4.51 -14.69
C VAL A 185 -4.15 -5.85 -15.31
N VAL A 186 -4.67 -6.97 -14.79
CA VAL A 186 -4.49 -8.31 -15.39
C VAL A 186 -5.23 -8.42 -16.72
N GLN A 187 -6.47 -7.92 -16.81
CA GLN A 187 -7.28 -7.99 -18.03
C GLN A 187 -6.71 -7.13 -19.17
N ALA A 188 -6.15 -5.97 -18.85
CA ALA A 188 -5.55 -5.07 -19.84
C ALA A 188 -4.30 -5.67 -20.51
N SER A 189 -3.56 -6.54 -19.82
CA SER A 189 -2.38 -7.23 -20.38
C SER A 189 -2.71 -8.39 -21.32
N SER A 190 -3.94 -8.89 -21.29
CA SER A 190 -4.37 -10.05 -22.10
C SER A 190 -4.89 -9.66 -23.49
N LYS A 191 -4.79 -8.38 -23.87
CA LYS A 191 -5.20 -7.82 -25.15
C LYS A 191 -3.99 -7.35 -25.94
#